data_AF-A0A940IEL6-F1
#
_entry.id   AF-A0A940IEL6-F1
#
_cell.length_a   1.000
_cell.length_b   1.000
_cell.length_c   1.000
_cell.angle_alpha   90.00
_cell.angle_beta   90.00
_cell.angle_gamma   90.00
#
_symmetry.space_group_name_H-M   'P 1'
#
loop_
_entity.id
_entity.type
_entity.pdbx_description
1 polymer ?
#
loop_
_entity_poly.entity_id
_entity_poly.type
_entity_poly.pdbx_seq_one_letter_code
_entity_poly.pdbx_strand_id
1 'polypeptide(L)'
;METINETQILVLRKNQDGYFQVASMPVEDSSFIINKINDAVGNCNKTLMDVQSIFFDNFRCINNYYLYLYPYEYDSSYISGAVKPKKYTDAEYKEELDKATKDRIKEKTPYDAAKIIAEEIYRLRKDYAQECIRYIKQQRLYEAFQRAANDSSVKMYSKESVGWDSFEYVITNDLKVCVNTNFGYGCANYFTLSISYKGIVIAPLSHIVKYYYANIIQIISCTRNYRIERKSWRPLFEFVAEFVNHSLSDPESFVQKYIMNEVDEMMKGLRDIMYDTSAVIDMFKKQDQNLLEYRTFIFIRPMSENENQSFSAFPDDMPVVFKSEKLMQATKTVEKLRELGGVAQIEIDAYIDEIINMVTILNSETETTIEKFKADIKRLIYHKECKEKDRDALQIQVDELNLKLYNILKELPPEAWQERNNVSNKYKEDHPEYDKLLKINQEISGIMSDIYSRESIVRRLQDCIESFASFLSKAG
;
A
#
# COMPACT_ATOMS: atom_id res chain seq x y z
N MET A 1 -1.25 35.88 -8.24
CA MET A 1 -1.24 34.67 -9.09
C MET A 1 -2.09 33.65 -8.37
N GLU A 2 -3.06 33.05 -9.03
CA GLU A 2 -3.95 32.08 -8.39
C GLU A 2 -3.22 30.74 -8.21
N THR A 3 -3.07 30.31 -6.96
CA THR A 3 -2.45 29.03 -6.59
C THR A 3 -3.46 28.17 -5.83
N ILE A 4 -3.63 26.92 -6.29
CA ILE A 4 -4.57 25.93 -5.74
C ILE A 4 -4.11 25.49 -4.35
N ASN A 5 -5.04 25.40 -3.40
CA ASN A 5 -4.80 25.13 -1.97
C ASN A 5 -3.89 26.16 -1.27
N GLU A 6 -3.84 27.39 -1.81
CA GLU A 6 -3.17 28.53 -1.15
C GLU A 6 -4.05 29.78 -1.17
N THR A 7 -4.46 30.18 -2.36
CA THR A 7 -5.30 31.38 -2.60
C THR A 7 -6.72 31.02 -3.02
N GLN A 8 -6.89 29.81 -3.56
CA GLN A 8 -8.17 29.24 -3.96
C GLN A 8 -8.12 27.72 -3.83
N ILE A 9 -9.27 27.07 -3.71
CA ILE A 9 -9.43 25.62 -3.85
C ILE A 9 -10.21 25.35 -5.13
N LEU A 10 -9.96 24.21 -5.79
CA LEU A 10 -10.79 23.77 -6.90
C LEU A 10 -12.02 23.07 -6.37
N VAL A 11 -13.13 23.22 -7.09
CA VAL A 11 -14.40 22.56 -6.80
C VAL A 11 -15.00 22.01 -8.10
N LEU A 12 -15.59 20.83 -8.03
CA LEU A 12 -16.38 20.25 -9.11
C LEU A 12 -17.85 20.50 -8.77
N ARG A 13 -18.53 21.27 -9.62
CA ARG A 13 -19.92 21.67 -9.43
C ARG A 13 -20.82 21.10 -10.50
N LYS A 14 -22.02 20.69 -10.08
CA LYS A 14 -23.09 20.33 -11.00
C LYS A 14 -23.78 21.61 -11.48
N ASN A 15 -23.83 21.83 -12.79
CA ASN A 15 -24.54 22.95 -13.40
C ASN A 15 -26.06 22.67 -13.47
N GLN A 16 -26.83 23.63 -13.97
CA GLN A 16 -28.29 23.52 -14.08
C GLN A 16 -28.72 22.43 -15.08
N ASP A 17 -27.92 22.20 -16.13
CA ASP A 17 -28.15 21.17 -17.15
C ASP A 17 -27.79 19.75 -16.68
N GLY A 18 -27.27 19.62 -15.45
CA GLY A 18 -26.92 18.34 -14.84
C GLY A 18 -25.50 17.85 -15.11
N TYR A 19 -24.70 18.59 -15.87
CA TYR A 19 -23.30 18.33 -16.16
C TYR A 19 -22.36 18.95 -15.12
N PHE A 20 -21.12 18.46 -15.09
CA PHE A 20 -20.12 18.83 -14.13
C PHE A 20 -19.08 19.77 -14.74
N GLN A 21 -18.76 20.83 -14.02
CA GLN A 21 -17.73 21.78 -14.40
C GLN A 21 -16.79 22.07 -13.23
N VAL A 22 -15.54 22.34 -13.56
CA VAL A 22 -14.54 22.73 -12.57
C VAL A 22 -14.58 24.23 -12.37
N ALA A 23 -14.70 24.67 -11.13
CA ALA A 23 -14.65 26.05 -10.72
C ALA A 23 -13.62 26.24 -9.60
N SER A 24 -13.33 27.49 -9.27
CA SER A 24 -12.50 27.84 -8.12
C SER A 24 -13.35 28.46 -7.01
N MET A 25 -12.97 28.20 -5.77
CA MET A 25 -13.52 28.87 -4.58
C MET A 25 -12.38 29.58 -3.84
N PRO A 26 -12.49 30.88 -3.54
CA PRO A 26 -11.40 31.63 -2.93
C PRO A 26 -11.12 31.17 -1.50
N VAL A 27 -9.86 31.23 -1.10
CA VAL A 27 -9.42 31.21 0.31
C VAL A 27 -9.47 32.66 0.82
N GLU A 28 -9.99 32.87 2.03
CA GLU A 28 -10.13 34.22 2.58
C GLU A 28 -8.75 34.88 2.76
N ASP A 29 -8.63 36.15 2.34
CA ASP A 29 -7.37 36.87 2.43
C ASP A 29 -6.99 37.12 3.90
N SER A 30 -5.75 36.80 4.23
CA SER A 30 -5.15 37.04 5.54
C SER A 30 -3.91 37.94 5.47
N SER A 31 -3.66 38.56 4.33
CA SER A 31 -2.51 39.45 4.10
C SER A 31 -2.43 40.57 5.13
N PHE A 32 -3.57 41.17 5.53
CA PHE A 32 -3.58 42.26 6.51
C PHE A 32 -2.92 41.88 7.85
N ILE A 33 -3.33 40.75 8.45
CA ILE A 33 -2.78 40.31 9.72
C ILE A 33 -1.36 39.77 9.59
N ILE A 34 -1.06 39.06 8.50
CA ILE A 34 0.29 38.55 8.21
C ILE A 34 1.28 39.71 8.07
N ASN A 35 0.89 40.79 7.39
CA ASN A 35 1.72 41.99 7.25
C ASN A 35 1.98 42.66 8.60
N LYS A 36 0.96 42.82 9.46
CA LYS A 36 1.16 43.35 10.83
C LYS A 36 2.14 42.50 11.65
N ILE A 37 2.07 41.18 11.53
CA ILE A 37 3.01 40.26 12.19
C ILE A 37 4.43 40.46 11.63
N ASN A 38 4.60 40.51 10.32
CA ASN A 38 5.89 40.73 9.67
C ASN A 38 6.51 42.09 10.03
N ASP A 39 5.71 43.15 10.08
CA ASP A 39 6.14 44.49 10.52
C ASP A 39 6.64 44.46 11.97
N ALA A 40 6.00 43.67 12.83
CA ALA A 40 6.46 43.47 14.20
C ALA A 40 7.78 42.69 14.26
N VAL A 41 7.99 41.72 13.37
CA VAL A 41 9.26 41.00 13.23
C VAL A 41 10.39 41.92 12.72
N GLY A 42 10.09 42.94 11.91
CA GLY A 42 11.08 43.89 11.40
C GLY A 42 11.54 44.95 12.43
N ASN A 43 10.79 45.16 13.51
CA ASN A 43 11.05 46.21 14.48
C ASN A 43 11.95 45.71 15.64
N CYS A 44 13.14 46.29 15.80
CA CYS A 44 14.09 45.89 16.85
C CYS A 44 13.60 46.14 18.29
N ASN A 45 12.63 47.04 18.49
CA ASN A 45 12.08 47.37 19.81
C ASN A 45 10.93 46.46 20.25
N LYS A 46 10.51 45.52 19.39
CA LYS A 46 9.44 44.56 19.71
C LYS A 46 10.00 43.22 20.15
N THR A 47 9.16 42.40 20.76
CA THR A 47 9.49 41.06 21.25
C THR A 47 8.51 40.03 20.70
N LEU A 48 8.67 38.76 21.07
CA LEU A 48 7.67 37.73 20.81
C LEU A 48 6.30 38.12 21.39
N MET A 49 6.28 38.73 22.57
CA MET A 49 5.02 39.13 23.24
C MET A 49 4.21 40.13 22.41
N ASP A 50 4.87 41.03 21.67
CA ASP A 50 4.19 41.96 20.76
C ASP A 50 3.54 41.24 19.57
N VAL A 51 4.23 40.23 19.01
CA VAL A 51 3.68 39.38 17.95
C VAL A 51 2.49 38.58 18.46
N GLN A 52 2.60 38.04 19.68
CA GLN A 52 1.52 37.33 20.37
C GLN A 52 0.27 38.20 20.52
N SER A 53 0.42 39.44 21.01
CA SER A 53 -0.72 40.35 21.15
C SER A 53 -1.36 40.64 19.80
N ILE A 54 -0.56 40.95 18.77
CA ILE A 54 -1.07 41.16 17.40
C ILE A 54 -1.88 39.96 16.92
N PHE A 55 -1.38 38.73 17.12
CA PHE A 55 -2.07 37.52 16.71
C PHE A 55 -3.40 37.34 17.46
N PHE A 56 -3.39 37.32 18.80
CA PHE A 56 -4.59 37.01 19.57
C PHE A 56 -5.63 38.14 19.59
N ASP A 57 -5.23 39.39 19.38
CA ASP A 57 -6.16 40.52 19.30
C ASP A 57 -6.86 40.62 17.94
N ASN A 58 -6.27 40.03 16.88
CA ASN A 58 -6.77 40.15 15.50
C ASN A 58 -7.19 38.81 14.87
N PHE A 59 -6.91 37.66 15.51
CA PHE A 59 -7.20 36.33 14.96
C PHE A 59 -7.91 35.44 15.97
N ARG A 60 -9.07 34.92 15.57
CA ARG A 60 -9.83 33.93 16.36
C ARG A 60 -9.45 32.52 15.92
N CYS A 61 -8.74 31.80 16.78
CA CYS A 61 -8.43 30.38 16.58
C CYS A 61 -9.70 29.51 16.61
N ILE A 62 -9.85 28.62 15.64
CA ILE A 62 -10.96 27.64 15.59
C ILE A 62 -10.53 26.30 16.22
N ASN A 63 -9.50 25.65 15.67
CA ASN A 63 -9.03 24.33 16.13
C ASN A 63 -7.66 24.39 16.82
N ASN A 64 -7.31 23.36 17.59
CA ASN A 64 -5.99 23.32 18.25
C ASN A 64 -4.85 22.94 17.30
N TYR A 65 -5.15 22.26 16.19
CA TYR A 65 -4.16 21.87 15.20
C TYR A 65 -4.80 21.70 13.81
N TYR A 66 -3.99 21.81 12.77
CA TYR A 66 -4.32 21.48 11.38
C TYR A 66 -3.19 20.62 10.78
N LEU A 67 -3.54 19.63 9.97
CA LEU A 67 -2.59 18.71 9.33
C LEU A 67 -2.46 19.01 7.84
N TYR A 68 -2.31 20.27 7.46
CA TYR A 68 -2.15 20.66 6.06
C TYR A 68 -0.69 20.96 5.72
N LEU A 69 -0.36 20.89 4.43
CA LEU A 69 1.02 21.08 3.98
C LEU A 69 1.36 22.55 3.82
N TYR A 70 0.45 23.36 3.30
CA TYR A 70 0.70 24.77 3.06
C TYR A 70 1.23 25.45 4.35
N PRO A 71 2.39 26.14 4.28
CA PRO A 71 3.08 26.67 3.09
C PRO A 71 4.14 25.75 2.43
N TYR A 72 4.29 24.50 2.84
CA TYR A 72 5.27 23.57 2.27
C TYR A 72 4.76 22.92 0.97
N GLU A 73 5.68 22.50 0.12
CA GLU A 73 5.39 21.74 -1.10
C GLU A 73 4.94 20.31 -0.79
N TYR A 74 4.21 19.68 -1.72
CA TYR A 74 3.68 18.32 -1.53
C TYR A 74 4.74 17.25 -1.40
N ASP A 75 5.91 17.49 -1.98
CA ASP A 75 7.08 16.62 -1.91
C ASP A 75 8.01 16.90 -0.72
N SER A 76 7.65 17.84 0.16
CA SER A 76 8.42 18.11 1.37
C SER A 76 8.48 16.88 2.29
N SER A 77 9.40 16.87 3.26
CA SER A 77 9.55 15.79 4.24
C SER A 77 9.60 16.33 5.67
N TYR A 78 9.27 15.48 6.65
CA TYR A 78 9.29 15.82 8.08
C TYR A 78 8.40 17.01 8.45
N ILE A 79 7.30 17.19 7.72
CA ILE A 79 6.34 18.27 7.97
C ILE A 79 5.41 17.85 9.11
N SER A 80 5.43 18.59 10.22
CA SER A 80 4.43 18.48 11.30
C SER A 80 3.17 19.28 10.94
N GLY A 81 2.04 19.07 11.62
CA GLY A 81 0.88 19.97 11.48
C GLY A 81 1.13 21.38 12.00
N ALA A 82 0.29 22.35 11.63
CA ALA A 82 0.26 23.65 12.29
C ALA A 82 -0.47 23.54 13.63
N VAL A 83 0.23 23.78 14.72
CA VAL A 83 -0.34 23.82 16.08
C VAL A 83 -0.74 25.25 16.42
N LYS A 84 -1.82 25.41 17.18
CA LYS A 84 -2.23 26.71 17.73
C LYS A 84 -1.06 27.35 18.49
N PRO A 85 -0.66 28.60 18.16
CA PRO A 85 0.44 29.27 18.85
C PRO A 85 0.23 29.31 20.37
N LYS A 86 1.29 29.04 21.12
CA LYS A 86 1.26 29.11 22.59
C LYS A 86 1.00 30.55 23.03
N LYS A 87 0.20 30.72 24.09
CA LYS A 87 0.06 32.02 24.76
C LYS A 87 1.00 32.07 25.96
N TYR A 88 2.15 32.70 25.78
CA TYR A 88 3.17 32.92 26.81
C TYR A 88 2.71 33.94 27.85
N THR A 89 3.08 33.69 29.09
CA THR A 89 3.17 34.69 30.16
C THR A 89 4.54 35.38 30.12
N ASP A 90 4.66 36.54 30.75
CA ASP A 90 5.95 37.26 30.86
C ASP A 90 7.04 36.42 31.52
N ALA A 91 6.67 35.57 32.49
CA ALA A 91 7.60 34.67 33.17
C ALA A 91 8.13 33.59 32.22
N GLU A 92 7.24 32.93 31.48
CA GLU A 92 7.63 31.88 30.51
C GLU A 92 8.48 32.45 29.37
N TYR A 93 8.16 33.65 28.87
CA TYR A 93 8.97 34.30 27.85
C TYR A 93 10.39 34.61 28.35
N LYS A 94 10.52 35.15 29.57
CA LYS A 94 11.83 35.42 30.18
C LYS A 94 12.64 34.14 30.40
N GLU A 95 11.98 33.07 30.82
CA GLU A 95 12.62 31.76 31.00
C GLU A 95 13.13 31.19 29.67
N GLU A 96 12.32 31.22 28.61
CA GLU A 96 12.74 30.77 27.27
C GLU A 96 13.91 31.62 26.73
N LEU A 97 13.87 32.94 26.90
CA LEU A 97 14.94 33.82 26.47
C LEU A 97 16.25 33.57 27.23
N ASP A 98 16.17 33.40 28.56
CA ASP A 98 17.35 33.08 29.40
C ASP A 98 17.96 31.74 29.01
N LYS A 99 17.13 30.71 28.83
CA LYS A 99 17.55 29.39 28.37
C LYS A 99 18.23 29.46 26.99
N ALA A 100 17.58 30.08 26.01
CA ALA A 100 18.10 30.24 24.65
C ALA A 100 19.45 30.99 24.63
N THR A 101 19.57 32.03 25.45
CA THR A 101 20.80 32.82 25.57
C THR A 101 21.92 31.99 26.19
N LYS A 102 21.64 31.25 27.29
CA LYS A 102 22.62 30.39 27.98
C LYS A 102 23.15 29.28 27.09
N ASP A 103 22.30 28.66 26.28
CA ASP A 103 22.74 27.57 25.40
C ASP A 103 23.67 28.09 24.29
N ARG A 104 23.38 29.27 23.71
CA ARG A 104 24.23 29.88 22.69
C ARG A 104 25.55 30.44 23.23
N ILE A 105 25.58 30.89 24.48
CA ILE A 105 26.83 31.27 25.19
C ILE A 105 27.79 30.09 25.27
N LYS A 106 27.30 28.88 25.53
CA LYS A 106 28.14 27.67 25.65
C LYS A 106 28.84 27.31 24.33
N GLU A 107 28.30 27.74 23.19
CA GLU A 107 28.77 27.37 21.84
C GLU A 107 29.77 28.36 21.21
N LYS A 108 29.92 29.59 21.73
CA LYS A 108 30.76 30.64 21.12
C LYS A 108 31.68 31.38 22.10
N THR A 109 32.99 31.37 21.83
CA THR A 109 34.02 32.22 22.48
C THR A 109 34.87 32.92 21.40
N PRO A 110 35.16 34.25 21.49
CA PRO A 110 34.75 35.24 22.50
C PRO A 110 33.34 35.83 22.25
N TYR A 111 32.69 36.34 23.31
CA TYR A 111 31.24 36.59 23.39
C TYR A 111 30.90 38.07 23.69
N ASP A 112 29.91 38.62 22.98
CA ASP A 112 29.24 39.89 23.30
C ASP A 112 27.80 39.60 23.76
N ALA A 113 27.55 39.84 25.06
CA ALA A 113 26.29 39.49 25.71
C ALA A 113 25.07 40.23 25.15
N ALA A 114 25.24 41.52 24.89
CA ALA A 114 24.15 42.35 24.40
C ALA A 114 23.77 41.91 22.98
N LYS A 115 24.77 41.58 22.15
CA LYS A 115 24.55 41.11 20.79
C LYS A 115 23.81 39.77 20.75
N ILE A 116 24.22 38.80 21.57
CA ILE A 116 23.56 37.48 21.57
C ILE A 116 22.11 37.59 22.06
N ILE A 117 21.86 38.36 23.12
CA ILE A 117 20.49 38.60 23.61
C ILE A 117 19.62 39.22 22.50
N ALA A 118 20.13 40.23 21.78
CA ALA A 118 19.39 40.85 20.68
C ALA A 118 19.12 39.87 19.52
N GLU A 119 20.09 39.03 19.16
CA GLU A 119 19.92 37.97 18.16
C GLU A 119 18.88 36.92 18.59
N GLU A 120 18.84 36.57 19.87
CA GLU A 120 17.89 35.61 20.44
C GLU A 120 16.46 36.17 20.52
N ILE A 121 16.31 37.44 20.92
CA ILE A 121 15.01 38.13 20.86
C ILE A 121 14.47 38.14 19.43
N TYR A 122 15.33 38.44 18.45
CA TYR A 122 14.94 38.39 17.04
C TYR A 122 14.54 36.96 16.60
N ARG A 123 15.32 35.94 16.97
CA ARG A 123 15.04 34.53 16.64
C ARG A 123 13.70 34.08 17.22
N LEU A 124 13.48 34.23 18.52
CA LEU A 124 12.24 33.83 19.18
C LEU A 124 11.03 34.53 18.56
N ARG A 125 11.12 35.84 18.33
CA ARG A 125 10.07 36.63 17.68
C ARG A 125 9.77 36.13 16.26
N LYS A 126 10.81 35.81 15.48
CA LYS A 126 10.69 35.31 14.11
C LYS A 126 10.08 33.92 14.07
N ASP A 127 10.54 33.00 14.92
CA ASP A 127 10.06 31.62 14.97
C ASP A 127 8.58 31.59 15.38
N TYR A 128 8.20 32.35 16.42
CA TYR A 128 6.80 32.46 16.84
C TYR A 128 5.90 33.12 15.77
N ALA A 129 6.42 34.12 15.05
CA ALA A 129 5.70 34.71 13.92
C ALA A 129 5.45 33.68 12.80
N GLN A 130 6.42 32.80 12.51
CA GLN A 130 6.26 31.73 11.53
C GLN A 130 5.17 30.73 11.95
N GLU A 131 5.11 30.36 13.23
CA GLU A 131 4.03 29.53 13.78
C GLU A 131 2.66 30.19 13.60
N CYS A 132 2.55 31.49 13.96
CA CYS A 132 1.32 32.26 13.82
C CYS A 132 0.85 32.34 12.37
N ILE A 133 1.74 32.72 11.44
CA ILE A 133 1.43 32.85 10.01
C ILE A 133 1.02 31.50 9.43
N ARG A 134 1.72 30.43 9.79
CA ARG A 134 1.39 29.08 9.36
C ARG A 134 0.00 28.67 9.84
N TYR A 135 -0.31 28.89 11.12
CA TYR A 135 -1.62 28.58 11.69
C TYR A 135 -2.74 29.38 11.02
N ILE A 136 -2.56 30.69 10.78
CA ILE A 136 -3.52 31.54 10.06
C ILE A 136 -3.84 30.94 8.69
N LYS A 137 -2.80 30.65 7.91
CA LYS A 137 -2.92 30.10 6.56
C LYS A 137 -3.68 28.77 6.53
N GLN A 138 -3.37 27.86 7.45
CA GLN A 138 -4.04 26.56 7.53
C GLN A 138 -5.49 26.68 8.01
N GLN A 139 -5.80 27.62 8.91
CA GLN A 139 -7.18 27.89 9.29
C GLN A 139 -7.98 28.47 8.13
N ARG A 140 -7.41 29.37 7.31
CA ARG A 140 -8.11 29.89 6.12
C ARG A 140 -8.41 28.81 5.11
N LEU A 141 -7.48 27.86 4.94
CA LEU A 141 -7.70 26.71 4.08
C LEU A 141 -8.77 25.76 4.65
N TYR A 142 -8.76 25.52 5.97
CA TYR A 142 -9.82 24.78 6.68
C TYR A 142 -11.20 25.40 6.41
N GLU A 143 -11.33 26.71 6.59
CA GLU A 143 -12.59 27.44 6.36
C GLU A 143 -13.06 27.28 4.91
N ALA A 144 -12.15 27.36 3.93
CA ALA A 144 -12.48 27.13 2.52
C ALA A 144 -12.97 25.68 2.27
N PHE A 145 -12.31 24.68 2.86
CA PHE A 145 -12.77 23.29 2.78
C PHE A 145 -14.14 23.09 3.44
N GLN A 146 -14.40 23.72 4.58
CA GLN A 146 -15.71 23.67 5.23
C GLN A 146 -16.79 24.32 4.36
N ARG A 147 -16.50 25.45 3.71
CA ARG A 147 -17.44 26.07 2.75
C ARG A 147 -17.76 25.14 1.59
N ALA A 148 -16.75 24.49 1.00
CA ALA A 148 -16.96 23.53 -0.07
C ALA A 148 -17.74 22.29 0.38
N ALA A 149 -17.44 21.75 1.57
CA ALA A 149 -18.14 20.58 2.11
C ALA A 149 -19.61 20.85 2.44
N ASN A 150 -19.94 22.07 2.86
CA ASN A 150 -21.31 22.48 3.21
C ASN A 150 -22.12 23.00 2.01
N ASP A 151 -21.50 23.18 0.84
CA ASP A 151 -22.16 23.60 -0.39
C ASP A 151 -22.68 22.39 -1.17
N SER A 152 -23.99 22.14 -1.12
CA SER A 152 -24.62 21.00 -1.80
C SER A 152 -24.40 20.94 -3.33
N SER A 153 -24.03 22.05 -3.97
CA SER A 153 -23.70 22.10 -5.40
C SER A 153 -22.31 21.56 -5.70
N VAL A 154 -21.43 21.51 -4.69
CA VAL A 154 -20.06 21.00 -4.80
C VAL A 154 -20.08 19.49 -4.54
N LYS A 155 -19.54 18.73 -5.50
CA LYS A 155 -19.47 17.26 -5.44
C LYS A 155 -18.07 16.74 -5.17
N MET A 156 -17.06 17.58 -5.40
CA MET A 156 -15.67 17.30 -5.12
C MET A 156 -14.94 18.63 -4.91
N TYR A 157 -13.92 18.66 -4.06
CA TYR A 157 -13.07 19.85 -3.87
C TYR A 157 -11.62 19.45 -3.59
N SER A 158 -10.66 20.25 -4.05
CA SER A 158 -9.25 19.97 -3.79
C SER A 158 -8.99 20.06 -2.30
N LYS A 159 -8.21 19.12 -1.77
CA LYS A 159 -7.88 19.05 -0.34
C LYS A 159 -6.43 18.64 -0.17
N GLU A 160 -5.84 18.93 0.98
CA GLU A 160 -4.52 18.42 1.33
C GLU A 160 -4.50 17.94 2.77
N SER A 161 -3.60 17.00 3.05
CA SER A 161 -3.38 16.41 4.36
C SER A 161 -1.95 15.87 4.41
N VAL A 162 -1.29 15.97 5.56
CA VAL A 162 0.04 15.42 5.79
C VAL A 162 -0.07 13.91 6.04
N GLY A 163 0.76 13.13 5.36
CA GLY A 163 0.78 11.68 5.46
C GLY A 163 -0.31 11.01 4.63
N TRP A 164 -0.52 9.71 4.87
CA TRP A 164 -1.49 8.91 4.12
C TRP A 164 -2.92 9.39 4.36
N ASP A 165 -3.60 9.74 3.27
CA ASP A 165 -5.00 10.14 3.30
C ASP A 165 -5.73 9.69 2.02
N SER A 166 -7.03 9.47 2.17
CA SER A 166 -7.94 9.07 1.10
C SER A 166 -9.16 9.99 1.13
N PHE A 167 -9.37 10.70 0.02
CA PHE A 167 -10.50 11.61 -0.14
C PHE A 167 -11.53 10.98 -1.06
N GLU A 168 -12.61 10.47 -0.47
CA GLU A 168 -13.72 9.84 -1.19
C GLU A 168 -14.84 10.84 -1.48
N TYR A 169 -15.32 10.83 -2.72
CA TYR A 169 -16.38 11.70 -3.21
C TYR A 169 -17.41 10.88 -3.98
N VAL A 170 -18.68 10.97 -3.57
CA VAL A 170 -19.81 10.42 -4.33
C VAL A 170 -20.28 11.49 -5.32
N ILE A 171 -19.89 11.35 -6.58
CA ILE A 171 -20.18 12.35 -7.62
C ILE A 171 -21.61 12.20 -8.13
N THR A 172 -22.00 10.96 -8.44
CA THR A 172 -23.36 10.54 -8.79
C THR A 172 -23.70 9.25 -8.04
N ASN A 173 -24.93 8.73 -8.20
CA ASN A 173 -25.30 7.44 -7.61
C ASN A 173 -24.45 6.28 -8.15
N ASP A 174 -24.00 6.39 -9.40
CA ASP A 174 -23.22 5.36 -10.08
C ASP A 174 -21.72 5.61 -10.00
N LEU A 175 -21.25 6.84 -9.74
CA LEU A 175 -19.84 7.18 -9.86
C LEU A 175 -19.26 7.73 -8.56
N LYS A 176 -18.21 7.05 -8.07
CA LYS A 176 -17.41 7.50 -6.93
C LYS A 176 -15.98 7.77 -7.36
N VAL A 177 -15.39 8.80 -6.77
CA VAL A 177 -14.02 9.22 -7.00
C VAL A 177 -13.26 9.16 -5.68
N CYS A 178 -12.09 8.56 -5.70
CA CYS A 178 -11.19 8.46 -4.56
C CYS A 178 -9.84 9.05 -4.95
N VAL A 179 -9.37 10.02 -4.18
CA VAL A 179 -8.02 10.59 -4.34
C VAL A 179 -7.16 10.11 -3.19
N ASN A 180 -6.15 9.29 -3.51
CA ASN A 180 -5.22 8.75 -2.51
C ASN A 180 -3.90 9.51 -2.58
N THR A 181 -3.42 9.96 -1.43
CA THR A 181 -2.19 10.73 -1.29
C THR A 181 -1.41 10.30 -0.05
N ASN A 182 -0.12 10.59 -0.03
CA ASN A 182 0.68 10.52 1.20
C ASN A 182 1.59 11.74 1.38
N PHE A 183 1.10 12.93 1.03
CA PHE A 183 1.93 14.14 0.92
C PHE A 183 2.78 14.41 2.16
N GLY A 184 3.98 14.97 1.98
CA GLY A 184 4.91 15.20 3.08
C GLY A 184 5.89 14.04 3.34
N TYR A 185 5.98 13.06 2.43
CA TYR A 185 6.84 11.87 2.49
C TYR A 185 8.09 11.92 1.60
N GLY A 186 8.56 13.10 1.18
CA GLY A 186 9.75 13.22 0.34
C GLY A 186 9.69 12.43 -0.98
N CYS A 187 10.71 11.60 -1.22
CA CYS A 187 10.82 10.79 -2.43
C CYS A 187 9.82 9.61 -2.51
N ALA A 188 9.09 9.31 -1.44
CA ALA A 188 8.12 8.23 -1.38
C ALA A 188 6.66 8.72 -1.51
N ASN A 189 6.46 9.94 -2.03
CA ASN A 189 5.13 10.51 -2.22
C ASN A 189 4.39 9.94 -3.44
N TYR A 190 3.07 9.87 -3.37
CA TYR A 190 2.16 9.54 -4.45
C TYR A 190 0.92 10.45 -4.44
N PHE A 191 0.34 10.63 -5.63
CA PHE A 191 -0.90 11.37 -5.85
C PHE A 191 -1.70 10.66 -6.93
N THR A 192 -2.65 9.83 -6.49
CA THR A 192 -3.37 8.92 -7.39
C THR A 192 -4.88 9.15 -7.32
N LEU A 193 -5.55 8.87 -8.43
CA LEU A 193 -6.99 8.94 -8.59
C LEU A 193 -7.51 7.55 -8.92
N SER A 194 -8.53 7.11 -8.20
CA SER A 194 -9.27 5.88 -8.47
C SER A 194 -10.75 6.22 -8.64
N ILE A 195 -11.33 5.80 -9.76
CA ILE A 195 -12.74 5.99 -10.06
C ILE A 195 -13.44 4.64 -10.03
N SER A 196 -14.63 4.58 -9.43
CA SER A 196 -15.53 3.46 -9.59
C SER A 196 -16.84 3.87 -10.25
N TYR A 197 -17.35 2.99 -11.11
CA TYR A 197 -18.61 3.13 -11.81
C TYR A 197 -19.48 1.90 -11.55
N LYS A 198 -20.68 2.10 -11.02
CA LYS A 198 -21.63 1.06 -10.58
C LYS A 198 -20.94 -0.04 -9.75
N GLY A 199 -20.07 0.36 -8.82
CA GLY A 199 -19.33 -0.57 -7.94
C GLY A 199 -18.04 -1.15 -8.54
N ILE A 200 -17.82 -1.04 -9.86
CA ILE A 200 -16.61 -1.53 -10.53
C ILE A 200 -15.52 -0.47 -10.47
N VAL A 201 -14.38 -0.82 -9.86
CA VAL A 201 -13.19 0.06 -9.81
C VAL A 201 -12.45 -0.01 -11.15
N ILE A 202 -12.30 1.14 -11.80
CA ILE A 202 -11.60 1.27 -13.09
C ILE A 202 -10.14 1.62 -12.80
N ALA A 203 -9.28 0.62 -12.68
CA ALA A 203 -7.87 0.80 -12.32
C ALA A 203 -6.89 0.20 -13.36
N PRO A 204 -6.83 0.78 -14.58
CA PRO A 204 -5.92 0.36 -15.65
C PRO A 204 -4.46 0.74 -15.41
N LEU A 205 -4.07 1.22 -14.23
CA LEU A 205 -2.70 1.54 -13.87
C LEU A 205 -2.39 1.00 -12.47
N SER A 206 -1.12 0.68 -12.23
CA SER A 206 -0.61 0.53 -10.87
C SER A 206 0.55 1.49 -10.63
N HIS A 207 0.76 1.91 -9.40
CA HIS A 207 1.85 2.77 -8.97
C HIS A 207 2.63 2.08 -7.85
N ILE A 208 3.95 2.01 -7.97
CA ILE A 208 4.80 1.35 -6.97
C ILE A 208 5.48 2.42 -6.11
N VAL A 209 5.23 2.35 -4.81
CA VAL A 209 5.87 3.21 -3.81
C VAL A 209 6.87 2.37 -3.02
N LYS A 210 8.09 2.88 -2.87
CA LYS A 210 9.15 2.24 -2.08
C LYS A 210 9.47 3.09 -0.86
N TYR A 211 9.16 2.57 0.32
CA TYR A 211 9.49 3.18 1.60
C TYR A 211 10.84 2.62 2.08
N TYR A 212 11.94 3.20 1.60
CA TYR A 212 13.29 2.69 1.83
C TYR A 212 13.64 2.49 3.31
N TYR A 213 13.29 3.45 4.18
CA TYR A 213 13.57 3.36 5.62
C TYR A 213 12.77 2.26 6.34
N ALA A 214 11.59 1.92 5.83
CA ALA A 214 10.75 0.87 6.40
C ALA A 214 10.97 -0.50 5.72
N ASN A 215 11.73 -0.55 4.63
CA ASN A 215 11.85 -1.71 3.75
C ASN A 215 10.49 -2.25 3.27
N ILE A 216 9.55 -1.35 2.97
CA ILE A 216 8.20 -1.68 2.51
C ILE A 216 8.05 -1.26 1.04
N ILE A 217 7.46 -2.14 0.24
CA ILE A 217 7.02 -1.86 -1.14
C ILE A 217 5.50 -1.95 -1.17
N GLN A 218 4.86 -0.90 -1.66
CA GLN A 218 3.40 -0.83 -1.82
C GLN A 218 3.06 -0.71 -3.31
N ILE A 219 2.06 -1.46 -3.76
CA ILE A 219 1.48 -1.33 -5.11
C ILE A 219 0.08 -0.72 -4.96
N ILE A 220 -0.17 0.38 -5.67
CA ILE A 220 -1.41 1.14 -5.61
C ILE A 220 -2.08 1.07 -6.99
N SER A 221 -3.21 0.39 -7.10
CA SER A 221 -4.01 0.37 -8.33
C SER A 221 -4.82 1.66 -8.45
N CYS A 222 -4.76 2.32 -9.61
CA CYS A 222 -5.39 3.62 -9.83
C CYS A 222 -5.87 3.80 -11.27
N THR A 223 -6.81 4.73 -11.47
CA THR A 223 -7.24 5.20 -12.80
C THR A 223 -6.20 6.12 -13.42
N ARG A 224 -5.65 7.04 -12.62
CA ARG A 224 -4.62 8.01 -13.03
C ARG A 224 -3.63 8.26 -11.90
N ASN A 225 -2.40 8.59 -12.29
CA ASN A 225 -1.34 9.04 -11.40
C ASN A 225 -0.90 10.45 -11.81
N TYR A 226 -0.65 11.32 -10.83
CA TYR A 226 -0.32 12.72 -11.05
C TYR A 226 1.02 13.09 -10.42
N ARG A 227 1.59 14.21 -10.87
CA ARG A 227 2.78 14.79 -10.24
C ARG A 227 2.45 15.32 -8.84
N ILE A 228 3.40 15.26 -7.94
CA ILE A 228 3.27 15.65 -6.53
C ILE A 228 3.39 17.18 -6.39
N GLU A 229 2.43 17.90 -6.95
CA GLU A 229 2.43 19.38 -6.99
C GLU A 229 1.00 19.91 -6.98
N ARG A 230 0.77 21.07 -6.35
CA ARG A 230 -0.58 21.67 -6.22
C ARG A 230 -1.29 21.89 -7.56
N LYS A 231 -0.55 22.25 -8.60
CA LYS A 231 -1.12 22.46 -9.94
C LYS A 231 -1.70 21.19 -10.57
N SER A 232 -1.31 19.99 -10.11
CA SER A 232 -1.87 18.71 -10.57
C SER A 232 -3.35 18.53 -10.22
N TRP A 233 -3.88 19.29 -9.26
CA TRP A 233 -5.32 19.28 -8.98
C TRP A 233 -6.17 19.71 -10.19
N ARG A 234 -5.67 20.64 -11.01
CA ARG A 234 -6.39 21.16 -12.19
C ARG A 234 -6.66 20.08 -13.25
N PRO A 235 -5.64 19.38 -13.80
CA PRO A 235 -5.88 18.29 -14.75
C PRO A 235 -6.61 17.10 -14.12
N LEU A 236 -6.48 16.88 -12.80
CA LEU A 236 -7.26 15.87 -12.10
C LEU A 236 -8.76 16.19 -12.15
N PHE A 237 -9.14 17.42 -11.77
CA PHE A 237 -10.54 17.85 -11.78
C PHE A 237 -11.13 17.89 -13.18
N GLU A 238 -10.36 18.32 -14.18
CA GLU A 238 -10.77 18.33 -15.58
C GLU A 238 -11.03 16.92 -16.09
N PHE A 239 -10.13 15.98 -15.81
CA PHE A 239 -10.34 14.57 -16.14
C PHE A 239 -11.61 14.03 -15.47
N VAL A 240 -11.82 14.28 -14.18
CA VAL A 240 -13.04 13.84 -13.48
C VAL A 240 -14.30 14.44 -14.12
N ALA A 241 -14.29 15.74 -14.46
CA ALA A 241 -15.41 16.39 -15.11
C ALA A 241 -15.73 15.75 -16.47
N GLU A 242 -14.74 15.57 -17.33
CA GLU A 242 -14.89 14.93 -18.64
C GLU A 242 -15.39 13.49 -18.50
N PHE A 243 -14.81 12.73 -17.57
CA PHE A 243 -15.14 11.34 -17.32
C PHE A 243 -16.58 11.15 -16.84
N VAL A 244 -17.02 11.97 -15.88
CA VAL A 244 -18.40 11.96 -15.37
C VAL A 244 -19.38 12.45 -16.42
N ASN A 245 -19.03 13.49 -17.19
CA ASN A 245 -19.92 13.99 -18.22
C ASN A 245 -20.12 12.98 -19.35
N HIS A 246 -19.07 12.24 -19.73
CA HIS A 246 -19.18 11.16 -20.72
C HIS A 246 -20.10 10.03 -20.24
N SER A 247 -20.00 9.62 -18.96
CA SER A 247 -20.90 8.59 -18.42
C SER A 247 -22.36 9.03 -18.32
N LEU A 248 -22.63 10.33 -18.31
CA LEU A 248 -23.99 10.89 -18.34
C LEU A 248 -24.51 11.11 -19.77
N SER A 249 -23.66 11.55 -20.69
CA SER A 249 -24.08 11.86 -22.07
C SER A 249 -24.24 10.63 -22.94
N ASP A 250 -23.35 9.65 -22.78
CA ASP A 250 -23.33 8.42 -23.57
C ASP A 250 -22.83 7.24 -22.71
N PRO A 251 -23.72 6.66 -21.87
CA PRO A 251 -23.37 5.56 -20.98
C PRO A 251 -22.85 4.32 -21.72
N GLU A 252 -23.34 4.04 -22.93
CA GLU A 252 -22.94 2.88 -23.74
C GLU A 252 -21.49 3.01 -24.22
N SER A 253 -21.16 4.12 -24.89
CA SER A 253 -19.79 4.42 -25.32
C SER A 253 -18.83 4.48 -24.13
N PHE A 254 -19.28 5.03 -23.00
CA PHE A 254 -18.50 5.08 -21.78
C PHE A 254 -18.12 3.68 -21.27
N VAL A 255 -19.12 2.80 -21.12
CA VAL A 255 -18.90 1.41 -20.65
C VAL A 255 -18.01 0.65 -21.63
N GLN A 256 -18.25 0.80 -22.94
CA GLN A 256 -17.41 0.16 -23.95
C GLN A 256 -15.94 0.57 -23.80
N LYS A 257 -15.71 1.89 -23.73
CA LYS A 257 -14.36 2.46 -23.75
C LYS A 257 -13.53 2.15 -22.51
N TYR A 258 -14.14 2.23 -21.33
CA TYR A 258 -13.41 2.16 -20.05
C TYR A 258 -13.55 0.84 -19.31
N ILE A 259 -14.47 -0.02 -19.73
CA ILE A 259 -14.73 -1.31 -19.07
C ILE A 259 -14.61 -2.44 -20.08
N MET A 260 -15.42 -2.46 -21.13
CA MET A 260 -15.48 -3.63 -22.03
C MET A 260 -14.17 -3.88 -22.75
N ASN A 261 -13.48 -2.86 -23.26
CA ASN A 261 -12.17 -3.06 -23.90
C ASN A 261 -11.14 -3.77 -23.00
N GLU A 262 -11.17 -3.51 -21.68
CA GLU A 262 -10.28 -4.17 -20.72
C GLU A 262 -10.74 -5.62 -20.44
N VAL A 263 -12.05 -5.85 -20.44
CA VAL A 263 -12.64 -7.20 -20.34
C VAL A 263 -12.32 -8.03 -21.58
N ASP A 264 -12.32 -7.43 -22.77
CA ASP A 264 -11.98 -8.09 -24.04
C ASP A 264 -10.53 -8.58 -24.03
N GLU A 265 -9.60 -7.75 -23.57
CA GLU A 265 -8.19 -8.13 -23.41
C GLU A 265 -8.01 -9.22 -22.34
N MET A 266 -8.76 -9.15 -21.23
CA MET A 266 -8.80 -10.23 -20.24
C MET A 266 -9.30 -11.55 -20.87
N MET A 267 -10.41 -11.51 -21.62
CA MET A 267 -10.99 -12.68 -22.27
C MET A 267 -10.05 -13.27 -23.32
N LYS A 268 -9.35 -12.43 -24.08
CA LYS A 268 -8.28 -12.86 -24.99
C LYS A 268 -7.17 -13.59 -24.24
N GLY A 269 -6.69 -13.05 -23.14
CA GLY A 269 -5.70 -13.71 -22.30
C GLY A 269 -6.18 -15.06 -21.74
N LEU A 270 -7.46 -15.16 -21.34
CA LEU A 270 -8.06 -16.42 -20.89
C LEU A 270 -8.14 -17.45 -22.01
N ARG A 271 -8.53 -17.04 -23.22
CA ARG A 271 -8.54 -17.91 -24.40
C ARG A 271 -7.13 -18.45 -24.70
N ASP A 272 -6.11 -17.60 -24.64
CA ASP A 272 -4.72 -18.00 -24.83
C ASP A 272 -4.28 -19.01 -23.76
N ILE A 273 -4.65 -18.79 -22.50
CA ILE A 273 -4.37 -19.69 -21.37
C ILE A 273 -5.04 -21.06 -21.57
N MET A 274 -6.30 -21.07 -22.03
CA MET A 274 -7.06 -22.30 -22.25
C MET A 274 -6.60 -23.07 -23.50
N TYR A 275 -6.09 -22.37 -24.52
CA TYR A 275 -5.60 -22.96 -25.76
C TYR A 275 -4.19 -23.55 -25.62
N ASP A 276 -3.22 -22.77 -25.10
CA ASP A 276 -1.83 -23.20 -24.91
C ASP A 276 -1.26 -22.64 -23.61
N THR A 277 -1.64 -23.29 -22.51
CA THR A 277 -1.19 -22.89 -21.17
C THR A 277 0.34 -22.90 -21.05
N SER A 278 1.01 -23.86 -21.69
CA SER A 278 2.46 -24.01 -21.62
C SER A 278 3.19 -22.84 -22.28
N ALA A 279 2.74 -22.40 -23.47
CA ALA A 279 3.31 -21.23 -24.13
C ALA A 279 3.15 -19.95 -23.28
N VAL A 280 1.98 -19.79 -22.64
CA VAL A 280 1.72 -18.65 -21.75
C VAL A 280 2.62 -18.71 -20.50
N ILE A 281 2.75 -19.87 -19.86
CA ILE A 281 3.66 -20.06 -18.71
C ILE A 281 5.11 -19.78 -19.11
N ASP A 282 5.55 -20.26 -20.28
CA ASP A 282 6.90 -20.03 -20.78
C ASP A 282 7.16 -18.56 -21.09
N MET A 283 6.17 -17.82 -21.58
CA MET A 283 6.24 -16.37 -21.71
C MET A 283 6.52 -15.72 -20.35
N PHE A 284 5.80 -16.11 -19.29
CA PHE A 284 6.03 -15.60 -17.93
C PHE A 284 7.41 -15.99 -17.37
N LYS A 285 7.96 -17.17 -17.74
CA LYS A 285 9.29 -17.63 -17.31
C LYS A 285 10.44 -16.90 -18.02
N LYS A 286 10.27 -16.60 -19.31
CA LYS A 286 11.30 -15.99 -20.17
C LYS A 286 11.34 -14.46 -20.06
N GLN A 287 10.36 -13.84 -19.42
CA GLN A 287 10.33 -12.39 -19.21
C GLN A 287 11.46 -11.96 -18.27
N ASP A 288 12.42 -11.23 -18.82
CA ASP A 288 13.55 -10.67 -18.08
C ASP A 288 13.09 -9.59 -17.10
N GLN A 289 13.52 -9.70 -15.83
CA GLN A 289 13.22 -8.73 -14.78
C GLN A 289 13.87 -7.35 -15.03
N ASN A 290 14.77 -7.23 -16.00
CA ASN A 290 15.56 -6.02 -16.27
C ASN A 290 14.98 -5.05 -17.29
N LEU A 291 13.81 -5.30 -17.88
CA LEU A 291 13.25 -4.37 -18.84
C LEU A 291 12.76 -3.09 -18.12
N LEU A 292 13.36 -1.94 -18.45
CA LEU A 292 12.91 -0.62 -17.98
C LEU A 292 11.41 -0.39 -18.25
N GLU A 293 10.87 -1.00 -19.30
CA GLU A 293 9.45 -0.99 -19.68
C GLU A 293 8.52 -1.68 -18.66
N TYR A 294 9.04 -2.64 -17.87
CA TYR A 294 8.30 -3.29 -16.78
C TYR A 294 8.13 -2.42 -15.54
N ARG A 295 8.90 -1.33 -15.41
CA ARG A 295 8.61 -0.31 -14.38
C ARG A 295 7.37 0.52 -14.73
N THR A 296 6.90 0.44 -15.98
CA THR A 296 5.75 1.19 -16.51
C THR A 296 4.53 0.31 -16.81
N PHE A 297 4.71 -0.99 -17.08
CA PHE A 297 3.61 -1.95 -17.26
C PHE A 297 3.55 -2.96 -16.10
N ILE A 298 2.81 -2.61 -15.06
CA ILE A 298 2.55 -3.45 -13.87
C ILE A 298 1.36 -4.37 -14.13
N PHE A 299 1.36 -5.08 -15.26
CA PHE A 299 0.25 -6.01 -15.60
C PHE A 299 0.66 -7.48 -15.58
N ILE A 300 1.96 -7.74 -15.48
CA ILE A 300 2.50 -9.09 -15.44
C ILE A 300 3.49 -9.15 -14.28
N ARG A 301 3.17 -9.90 -13.23
CA ARG A 301 4.14 -10.23 -12.20
C ARG A 301 5.03 -11.37 -12.75
N PRO A 302 6.37 -11.22 -12.81
CA PRO A 302 7.23 -12.33 -13.16
C PRO A 302 7.07 -13.45 -12.12
N MET A 303 7.19 -14.69 -12.58
CA MET A 303 7.06 -15.86 -11.72
C MET A 303 8.08 -15.81 -10.58
N SER A 304 7.63 -15.98 -9.33
CA SER A 304 8.51 -16.04 -8.16
C SER A 304 9.36 -17.31 -8.17
N GLU A 305 10.46 -17.31 -7.41
CA GLU A 305 11.33 -18.49 -7.29
C GLU A 305 10.57 -19.72 -6.79
N ASN A 306 9.68 -19.56 -5.81
CA ASN A 306 8.83 -20.64 -5.30
C ASN A 306 7.85 -21.16 -6.36
N GLU A 307 7.28 -20.29 -7.18
CA GLU A 307 6.43 -20.69 -8.30
C GLU A 307 7.27 -21.46 -9.33
N ASN A 308 8.43 -20.95 -9.74
CA ASN A 308 9.35 -21.64 -10.65
C ASN A 308 9.74 -23.04 -10.15
N GLN A 309 10.03 -23.18 -8.85
CA GLN A 309 10.32 -24.46 -8.22
C GLN A 309 9.10 -25.40 -8.29
N SER A 310 7.90 -24.88 -8.02
CA SER A 310 6.66 -25.67 -8.10
C SER A 310 6.38 -26.15 -9.53
N PHE A 311 6.52 -25.28 -10.54
CA PHE A 311 6.38 -25.65 -11.95
C PHE A 311 7.46 -26.64 -12.42
N SER A 312 8.65 -26.60 -11.82
CA SER A 312 9.70 -27.58 -12.12
C SER A 312 9.44 -28.93 -11.45
N ALA A 313 8.87 -28.93 -10.25
CA ALA A 313 8.54 -30.15 -9.51
C ALA A 313 7.32 -30.89 -10.08
N PHE A 314 6.33 -30.15 -10.61
CA PHE A 314 5.06 -30.70 -11.10
C PHE A 314 4.70 -30.11 -12.48
N PRO A 315 5.49 -30.41 -13.53
CA PRO A 315 5.34 -29.77 -14.85
C PRO A 315 4.00 -30.08 -15.52
N ASP A 316 3.43 -31.27 -15.29
CA ASP A 316 2.17 -31.70 -15.91
C ASP A 316 0.93 -31.20 -15.15
N ASP A 317 1.05 -30.99 -13.83
CA ASP A 317 -0.09 -30.66 -12.97
C ASP A 317 -0.23 -29.16 -12.69
N MET A 318 0.89 -28.42 -12.63
CA MET A 318 0.87 -26.98 -12.38
C MET A 318 0.16 -26.15 -13.48
N PRO A 319 0.14 -26.54 -14.76
CA PRO A 319 -0.74 -25.91 -15.75
C PRO A 319 -2.22 -25.94 -15.37
N VAL A 320 -2.69 -27.03 -14.73
CA VAL A 320 -4.08 -27.14 -14.24
C VAL A 320 -4.36 -26.14 -13.13
N VAL A 321 -3.41 -26.02 -12.19
CA VAL A 321 -3.46 -25.04 -11.10
C VAL A 321 -3.48 -23.62 -11.64
N PHE A 322 -2.60 -23.33 -12.59
CA PHE A 322 -2.51 -22.02 -13.22
C PHE A 322 -3.81 -21.64 -13.94
N LYS A 323 -4.34 -22.51 -14.81
CA LYS A 323 -5.64 -22.32 -15.47
C LYS A 323 -6.74 -22.05 -14.44
N SER A 324 -6.82 -22.89 -13.41
CA SER A 324 -7.87 -22.83 -12.39
C SER A 324 -7.87 -21.50 -11.64
N GLU A 325 -6.70 -21.01 -11.21
CA GLU A 325 -6.59 -19.76 -10.47
C GLU A 325 -6.90 -18.53 -11.33
N LYS A 326 -6.53 -18.55 -12.61
CA LYS A 326 -6.83 -17.46 -13.55
C LYS A 326 -8.31 -17.41 -13.89
N LEU A 327 -8.91 -18.57 -14.12
CA LEU A 327 -10.34 -18.67 -14.39
C LEU A 327 -11.16 -18.29 -13.14
N MET A 328 -10.74 -18.68 -11.94
CA MET A 328 -11.37 -18.25 -10.68
C MET A 328 -11.33 -16.73 -10.50
N GLN A 329 -10.28 -16.05 -10.96
CA GLN A 329 -10.24 -14.59 -10.93
C GLN A 329 -11.20 -13.98 -11.95
N ALA A 330 -11.27 -14.56 -13.15
CA ALA A 330 -12.18 -14.13 -14.20
C ALA A 330 -13.66 -14.24 -13.78
N THR A 331 -14.06 -15.32 -13.11
CA THR A 331 -15.45 -15.48 -12.63
C THR A 331 -15.84 -14.34 -11.69
N LYS A 332 -14.95 -13.95 -10.76
CA LYS A 332 -15.18 -12.81 -9.85
C LYS A 332 -15.30 -11.48 -10.58
N THR A 333 -14.53 -11.28 -11.65
CA THR A 333 -14.62 -10.06 -12.47
C THR A 333 -15.95 -10.00 -13.20
N VAL A 334 -16.34 -11.07 -13.89
CA VAL A 334 -17.55 -11.08 -14.71
C VAL A 334 -18.83 -11.07 -13.87
N GLU A 335 -18.82 -11.67 -12.67
CA GLU A 335 -19.93 -11.51 -11.71
C GLU A 335 -20.18 -10.03 -11.38
N LYS A 336 -19.12 -9.23 -11.19
CA LYS A 336 -19.25 -7.79 -10.94
C LYS A 336 -19.75 -7.04 -12.17
N LEU A 337 -19.43 -7.49 -13.38
CA LEU A 337 -19.94 -6.86 -14.61
C LEU A 337 -21.46 -6.97 -14.73
N ARG A 338 -22.09 -7.98 -14.13
CA ARG A 338 -23.57 -8.05 -14.06
C ARG A 338 -24.19 -6.83 -13.37
N GLU A 339 -23.44 -6.11 -12.53
CA GLU A 339 -23.89 -4.87 -11.88
C GLU A 339 -24.02 -3.68 -12.85
N LEU A 340 -23.51 -3.78 -14.09
CA LEU A 340 -23.57 -2.69 -15.07
C LEU A 340 -24.98 -2.39 -15.59
N GLY A 341 -25.93 -3.32 -15.41
CA GLY A 341 -27.36 -3.12 -15.62
C GLY A 341 -27.74 -2.67 -17.04
N GLY A 342 -27.97 -3.64 -17.93
CA GLY A 342 -28.55 -3.43 -19.27
C GLY A 342 -27.58 -2.92 -20.34
N VAL A 343 -26.57 -2.14 -19.97
CA VAL A 343 -25.51 -1.68 -20.90
C VAL A 343 -24.52 -2.82 -21.15
N ALA A 344 -24.24 -3.12 -22.43
CA ALA A 344 -23.39 -4.23 -22.86
C ALA A 344 -23.84 -5.62 -22.34
N GLN A 345 -25.11 -5.78 -21.95
CA GLN A 345 -25.60 -7.02 -21.34
C GLN A 345 -25.39 -8.24 -22.25
N ILE A 346 -25.65 -8.11 -23.55
CA ILE A 346 -25.48 -9.20 -24.54
C ILE A 346 -24.02 -9.68 -24.58
N GLU A 347 -23.06 -8.76 -24.54
CA GLU A 347 -21.63 -9.08 -24.58
C GLU A 347 -21.16 -9.68 -23.26
N ILE A 348 -21.63 -9.14 -22.13
CA ILE A 348 -21.35 -9.66 -20.79
C ILE A 348 -21.90 -11.09 -20.66
N ASP A 349 -23.13 -11.35 -21.11
CA ASP A 349 -23.75 -12.68 -21.09
C ASP A 349 -22.97 -13.66 -21.98
N ALA A 350 -22.51 -13.22 -23.16
CA ALA A 350 -21.65 -14.05 -24.01
C ALA A 350 -20.32 -14.41 -23.31
N TYR A 351 -19.70 -13.49 -22.57
CA TYR A 351 -18.49 -13.79 -21.79
C TYR A 351 -18.76 -14.68 -20.58
N ILE A 352 -19.92 -14.52 -19.93
CA ILE A 352 -20.36 -15.43 -18.87
C ILE A 352 -20.46 -16.86 -19.42
N ASP A 353 -21.17 -17.04 -20.53
CA ASP A 353 -21.37 -18.35 -21.15
C ASP A 353 -20.05 -19.00 -21.57
N GLU A 354 -19.14 -18.20 -22.13
CA GLU A 354 -17.79 -18.66 -22.50
C GLU A 354 -17.00 -19.11 -21.27
N ILE A 355 -17.01 -18.33 -20.18
CA ILE A 355 -16.35 -18.70 -18.91
C ILE A 355 -17.00 -19.94 -18.28
N ILE A 356 -18.34 -20.06 -18.32
CA ILE A 356 -19.04 -21.26 -17.83
C ILE A 356 -18.54 -22.49 -18.57
N ASN A 357 -18.45 -22.43 -19.89
CA ASN A 357 -17.94 -23.53 -20.70
C ASN A 357 -16.47 -23.87 -20.35
N MET A 358 -15.61 -22.86 -20.20
CA MET A 358 -14.23 -23.05 -19.75
C MET A 358 -14.16 -23.73 -18.37
N VAL A 359 -15.00 -23.30 -17.42
CA VAL A 359 -15.07 -23.86 -16.06
C VAL A 359 -15.54 -25.31 -16.11
N THR A 360 -16.59 -25.61 -16.88
CA THR A 360 -17.12 -26.99 -17.00
C THR A 360 -16.07 -27.94 -17.56
N ILE A 361 -15.32 -27.52 -18.58
CA ILE A 361 -14.22 -28.32 -19.15
C ILE A 361 -13.12 -28.55 -18.10
N LEU A 362 -12.67 -27.48 -17.45
CA LEU A 362 -11.56 -27.51 -16.50
C LEU A 362 -11.89 -28.26 -15.21
N ASN A 363 -13.15 -28.25 -14.76
CA ASN A 363 -13.52 -28.86 -13.47
C ASN A 363 -13.19 -30.35 -13.40
N SER A 364 -13.41 -31.07 -14.51
CA SER A 364 -13.07 -32.51 -14.62
C SER A 364 -11.56 -32.78 -14.53
N GLU A 365 -10.75 -31.91 -15.15
CA GLU A 365 -9.29 -31.97 -15.10
C GLU A 365 -8.80 -31.67 -13.67
N THR A 366 -9.36 -30.64 -13.04
CA THR A 366 -9.03 -30.24 -11.66
C THR A 366 -9.37 -31.32 -10.64
N GLU A 367 -10.54 -31.95 -10.73
CA GLU A 367 -10.92 -33.08 -9.86
C GLU A 367 -9.96 -34.26 -10.01
N THR A 368 -9.58 -34.59 -11.24
CA THR A 368 -8.62 -35.67 -11.53
C THR A 368 -7.25 -35.36 -10.92
N THR A 369 -6.75 -34.13 -11.06
CA THR A 369 -5.48 -33.68 -10.46
C THR A 369 -5.53 -33.72 -8.94
N ILE A 370 -6.64 -33.31 -8.31
CA ILE A 370 -6.83 -33.39 -6.86
C ILE A 370 -6.74 -34.84 -6.38
N GLU A 371 -7.45 -35.77 -7.03
CA GLU A 371 -7.45 -37.18 -6.62
C GLU A 371 -6.07 -37.84 -6.80
N LYS A 372 -5.33 -37.47 -7.87
CA LYS A 372 -3.92 -37.86 -8.05
C LYS A 372 -3.06 -37.42 -6.87
N PHE A 373 -3.12 -36.14 -6.48
CA PHE A 373 -2.32 -35.64 -5.36
C PHE A 373 -2.76 -36.23 -4.02
N LYS A 374 -4.05 -36.45 -3.78
CA LYS A 374 -4.53 -37.15 -2.56
C LYS A 374 -3.99 -38.57 -2.48
N ALA A 375 -3.93 -39.30 -3.60
CA ALA A 375 -3.35 -40.63 -3.64
C ALA A 375 -1.84 -40.60 -3.33
N ASP A 376 -1.10 -39.65 -3.92
CA ASP A 376 0.31 -39.45 -3.64
C ASP A 376 0.58 -39.08 -2.17
N ILE A 377 -0.24 -38.21 -1.58
CA ILE A 377 -0.16 -37.84 -0.16
C ILE A 377 -0.36 -39.08 0.72
N LYS A 378 -1.37 -39.91 0.45
CA LYS A 378 -1.59 -41.16 1.19
C LYS A 378 -0.38 -42.09 1.11
N ARG A 379 0.25 -42.22 -0.06
CA ARG A 379 1.49 -43.01 -0.23
C ARG A 379 2.65 -42.44 0.59
N LEU A 380 2.82 -41.12 0.59
CA LEU A 380 3.88 -40.44 1.34
C LEU A 380 3.68 -40.55 2.85
N ILE A 381 2.44 -40.44 3.35
CA ILE A 381 2.11 -40.66 4.76
C ILE A 381 2.50 -42.09 5.17
N TYR A 382 2.13 -43.10 4.39
CA TYR A 382 2.54 -44.47 4.67
C TYR A 382 4.07 -44.64 4.68
N HIS A 383 4.77 -44.02 3.71
CA HIS A 383 6.23 -44.07 3.67
C HIS A 383 6.88 -43.39 4.89
N LYS A 384 6.32 -42.25 5.32
CA LYS A 384 6.72 -41.55 6.53
C LYS A 384 6.56 -42.45 7.76
N GLU A 385 5.39 -43.06 7.95
CA GLU A 385 5.13 -43.95 9.10
C GLU A 385 6.11 -45.13 9.16
N CYS A 386 6.50 -45.69 8.02
CA CYS A 386 7.54 -46.74 7.98
C CYS A 386 8.89 -46.20 8.44
N LYS A 387 9.31 -45.02 7.95
CA LYS A 387 10.58 -44.38 8.36
C LYS A 387 10.58 -43.95 9.82
N GLU A 388 9.43 -43.54 10.35
CA GLU A 388 9.26 -43.21 11.76
C GLU A 388 9.47 -44.43 12.66
N LYS A 389 8.99 -45.63 12.25
CA LYS A 389 9.30 -46.87 12.97
C LYS A 389 10.79 -47.20 12.97
N ASP A 390 11.46 -47.04 11.83
CA ASP A 390 12.90 -47.26 11.71
C ASP A 390 13.69 -46.26 12.59
N ARG A 391 13.28 -44.99 12.60
CA ARG A 391 13.83 -43.94 13.46
C ARG A 391 13.67 -44.31 14.92
N ASP A 392 12.48 -44.72 15.36
CA ASP A 392 12.18 -44.99 16.76
C ASP A 392 13.01 -46.19 17.27
N ALA A 393 13.15 -47.23 16.45
CA ALA A 393 14.02 -48.37 16.75
C ALA A 393 15.51 -47.98 16.86
N LEU A 394 15.96 -47.03 16.03
CA LEU A 394 17.33 -46.53 16.07
C LEU A 394 17.57 -45.53 17.20
N GLN A 395 16.53 -44.75 17.56
CA GLN A 395 16.57 -43.81 18.68
C GLN A 395 16.82 -44.54 19.99
N ILE A 396 16.20 -45.71 20.20
CA ILE A 396 16.46 -46.55 21.38
C ILE A 396 17.95 -46.92 21.48
N GLN A 397 18.58 -47.32 20.37
CA GLN A 397 20.01 -47.66 20.35
C GLN A 397 20.88 -46.43 20.64
N VAL A 398 20.54 -45.28 20.06
CA VAL A 398 21.23 -44.01 20.30
C VAL A 398 21.06 -43.54 21.75
N ASP A 399 19.90 -43.77 22.37
CA ASP A 399 19.65 -43.42 23.78
C ASP A 399 20.50 -44.28 24.72
N GLU A 400 20.66 -45.57 24.43
CA GLU A 400 21.59 -46.45 25.16
C GLU A 400 23.05 -45.98 25.02
N LEU A 401 23.46 -45.57 23.82
CA LEU A 401 24.78 -45.00 23.58
C LEU A 401 24.96 -43.65 24.31
N ASN A 402 23.92 -42.82 24.35
CA ASN A 402 23.94 -41.55 25.09
C ASN A 402 24.10 -41.78 26.60
N LEU A 403 23.48 -42.82 27.17
CA LEU A 403 23.68 -43.22 28.57
C LEU A 403 25.12 -43.65 28.85
N LYS A 404 25.71 -44.45 27.94
CA LYS A 404 27.12 -44.85 28.05
C LYS A 404 28.05 -43.63 27.95
N LEU A 405 27.82 -42.76 26.98
CA LEU A 405 28.55 -41.51 26.82
C LEU A 405 28.43 -40.62 28.06
N TYR A 406 27.24 -40.49 28.62
CA TYR A 406 27.01 -39.71 29.84
C TYR A 406 27.85 -40.23 31.00
N ASN A 407 27.93 -41.55 31.20
CA ASN A 407 28.78 -42.15 32.23
C ASN A 407 30.27 -41.86 31.98
N ILE A 408 30.75 -41.97 30.73
CA ILE A 408 32.13 -41.61 30.37
C ILE A 408 32.42 -40.14 30.71
N LEU A 409 31.50 -39.23 30.35
CA LEU A 409 31.66 -37.81 30.59
C LEU A 409 31.56 -37.45 32.08
N LYS A 410 30.87 -38.24 32.90
CA LYS A 410 30.75 -38.01 34.35
C LYS A 410 32.10 -38.18 35.08
N GLU A 411 32.97 -39.04 34.58
CA GLU A 411 34.31 -39.27 35.14
C GLU A 411 35.30 -38.13 34.83
N LEU A 412 34.95 -37.23 33.89
CA LEU A 412 35.74 -36.05 33.56
C LEU A 412 35.36 -34.85 34.44
N PRO A 413 36.32 -33.96 34.79
CA PRO A 413 36.03 -32.73 35.51
C PRO A 413 34.94 -31.90 34.79
N PRO A 414 33.96 -31.31 35.52
CA PRO A 414 32.93 -30.47 34.92
C PRO A 414 33.49 -29.26 34.15
N GLU A 415 34.64 -28.74 34.59
CA GLU A 415 35.28 -27.53 34.05
C GLU A 415 36.05 -27.80 32.73
N ALA A 416 36.30 -29.07 32.39
CA ALA A 416 37.07 -29.49 31.22
C ALA A 416 36.24 -29.52 29.92
N TRP A 417 35.56 -28.41 29.60
CA TRP A 417 34.59 -28.33 28.50
C TRP A 417 35.15 -28.78 27.14
N GLN A 418 36.38 -28.37 26.80
CA GLN A 418 37.02 -28.73 25.53
C GLN A 418 37.27 -30.24 25.42
N GLU A 419 37.74 -30.87 26.49
CA GLU A 419 38.02 -32.30 26.54
C GLU A 419 36.72 -33.12 26.47
N ARG A 420 35.69 -32.69 27.21
CA ARG A 420 34.35 -33.30 27.16
C ARG A 420 33.75 -33.27 25.75
N ASN A 421 33.91 -32.16 25.03
CA ASN A 421 33.45 -32.05 23.64
C ASN A 421 34.24 -32.96 22.70
N ASN A 422 35.57 -33.02 22.83
CA ASN A 422 36.40 -33.90 22.01
C ASN A 422 36.03 -35.36 22.20
N VAL A 423 35.83 -35.80 23.44
CA VAL A 423 35.37 -37.16 23.77
C VAL A 423 33.98 -37.41 23.20
N SER A 424 33.03 -36.47 23.34
CA SER A 424 31.69 -36.63 22.79
C SER A 424 31.68 -36.74 21.26
N ASN A 425 32.46 -35.90 20.56
CA ASN A 425 32.51 -35.91 19.11
C ASN A 425 33.13 -37.21 18.58
N LYS A 426 34.28 -37.62 19.15
CA LYS A 426 34.92 -38.88 18.78
C LYS A 426 34.00 -40.09 19.06
N TYR A 427 33.31 -40.09 20.19
CA TYR A 427 32.34 -41.14 20.52
C TYR A 427 31.21 -41.22 19.48
N LYS A 428 30.70 -40.08 19.01
CA LYS A 428 29.68 -40.06 17.94
C LYS A 428 30.23 -40.53 16.59
N GLU A 429 31.47 -40.17 16.26
CA GLU A 429 32.16 -40.64 15.05
C GLU A 429 32.39 -42.16 15.06
N ASP A 430 32.73 -42.71 16.22
CA ASP A 430 32.95 -44.15 16.40
C ASP A 430 31.65 -44.98 16.41
N HIS A 431 30.49 -44.32 16.45
CA HIS A 431 29.16 -44.97 16.54
C HIS A 431 28.25 -44.60 15.36
N PRO A 432 28.18 -45.44 14.31
CA PRO A 432 27.46 -45.15 13.07
C PRO A 432 25.94 -44.99 13.24
N GLU A 433 25.38 -45.37 14.38
CA GLU A 433 23.97 -45.18 14.74
C GLU A 433 23.56 -43.71 14.75
N TYR A 434 24.44 -42.80 15.22
CA TYR A 434 24.16 -41.36 15.21
C TYR A 434 23.98 -40.82 13.79
N ASP A 435 24.87 -41.20 12.88
CA ASP A 435 24.80 -40.78 11.47
C ASP A 435 23.58 -41.37 10.76
N LYS A 436 23.25 -42.64 11.04
CA LYS A 436 22.04 -43.28 10.50
C LYS A 436 20.77 -42.57 10.97
N LEU A 437 20.72 -42.18 12.25
CA LEU A 437 19.57 -41.48 12.83
C LEU A 437 19.40 -40.09 12.20
N LEU A 438 20.51 -39.37 12.01
CA LEU A 438 20.51 -38.08 11.32
C LEU A 438 19.97 -38.22 9.88
N LYS A 439 20.42 -39.23 9.13
CA LYS A 439 19.94 -39.49 7.76
C LYS A 439 18.45 -39.81 7.72
N ILE A 440 17.95 -40.68 8.61
CA ILE A 440 16.51 -40.98 8.67
C ILE A 440 15.70 -39.73 9.01
N ASN A 441 16.16 -38.90 9.93
CA ASN A 441 15.48 -37.64 10.25
C ASN A 441 15.46 -36.67 9.06
N GLN A 442 16.53 -36.59 8.29
CA GLN A 442 16.57 -35.82 7.04
C GLN A 442 15.59 -36.37 5.99
N GLU A 443 15.52 -37.68 5.82
CA GLU A 443 14.56 -38.35 4.93
C GLU A 443 13.11 -38.05 5.35
N ILE A 444 12.78 -38.18 6.64
CA ILE A 444 11.45 -37.84 7.17
C ILE A 444 11.11 -36.38 6.91
N SER A 445 12.07 -35.47 7.15
CA SER A 445 11.89 -34.04 6.86
C SER A 445 11.61 -33.77 5.37
N GLY A 446 12.33 -34.46 4.48
CA GLY A 446 12.09 -34.42 3.04
C GLY A 446 10.67 -34.89 2.67
N ILE A 447 10.23 -36.04 3.21
CA ILE A 447 8.87 -36.57 3.00
C ILE A 447 7.81 -35.58 3.51
N MET A 448 8.04 -34.94 4.66
CA MET A 448 7.12 -33.93 5.20
C MET A 448 7.01 -32.71 4.29
N SER A 449 8.13 -32.23 3.75
CA SER A 449 8.13 -31.14 2.75
C SER A 449 7.35 -31.53 1.48
N ASP A 450 7.50 -32.77 1.04
CA ASP A 450 6.77 -33.33 -0.10
C ASP A 450 5.26 -33.44 0.15
N ILE A 451 4.84 -33.85 1.34
CA ILE A 451 3.43 -33.87 1.74
C ILE A 451 2.87 -32.45 1.74
N TYR A 452 3.55 -31.50 2.42
CA TYR A 452 3.10 -30.12 2.55
C TYR A 452 2.92 -29.43 1.20
N SER A 453 3.87 -29.61 0.27
CA SER A 453 3.77 -29.02 -1.08
C SER A 453 2.54 -29.52 -1.85
N ARG A 454 2.23 -30.83 -1.76
CA ARG A 454 1.06 -31.45 -2.42
C ARG A 454 -0.25 -31.07 -1.75
N GLU A 455 -0.29 -31.02 -0.42
CA GLU A 455 -1.45 -30.51 0.34
C GLU A 455 -1.77 -29.07 -0.05
N SER A 456 -0.73 -28.25 -0.26
CA SER A 456 -0.90 -26.87 -0.72
C SER A 456 -1.53 -26.78 -2.10
N ILE A 457 -1.14 -27.65 -3.03
CA ILE A 457 -1.75 -27.74 -4.36
C ILE A 457 -3.23 -28.18 -4.25
N VAL A 458 -3.50 -29.23 -3.48
CA VAL A 458 -4.88 -29.73 -3.27
C VAL A 458 -5.78 -28.62 -2.72
N ARG A 459 -5.34 -27.90 -1.70
CA ARG A 459 -6.09 -26.78 -1.12
C ARG A 459 -6.38 -25.69 -2.15
N ARG A 460 -5.36 -25.26 -2.93
CA ARG A 460 -5.54 -24.23 -3.97
C ARG A 460 -6.57 -24.64 -5.03
N LEU A 461 -6.54 -25.90 -5.45
CA LEU A 461 -7.50 -26.43 -6.43
C LEU A 461 -8.90 -26.58 -5.83
N GLN A 462 -9.02 -27.00 -4.57
CA GLN A 462 -10.29 -27.06 -3.85
C GLN A 462 -10.93 -25.68 -3.72
N ASP A 463 -10.16 -24.66 -3.34
CA ASP A 463 -10.62 -23.26 -3.29
C ASP A 463 -11.19 -22.81 -4.65
N CYS A 464 -10.55 -23.25 -5.76
CA CYS A 464 -11.04 -22.97 -7.11
C CYS A 464 -12.36 -23.70 -7.40
N ILE A 465 -12.49 -24.99 -7.09
CA ILE A 465 -13.72 -25.77 -7.27
C ILE A 465 -14.88 -25.16 -6.49
N GLU A 466 -14.66 -24.78 -5.22
CA GLU A 466 -15.70 -24.14 -4.40
C GLU A 466 -16.16 -22.81 -5.03
N SER A 467 -15.21 -22.02 -5.53
CA SER A 467 -15.53 -20.78 -6.24
C SER A 467 -16.28 -21.03 -7.55
N PHE A 468 -15.94 -22.09 -8.30
CA PHE A 468 -16.61 -22.47 -9.53
C PHE A 468 -18.04 -22.96 -9.27
N ALA A 469 -18.25 -23.81 -8.27
CA ALA A 469 -19.57 -24.29 -7.88
C ALA A 469 -20.49 -23.11 -7.48
N SER A 470 -19.97 -22.16 -6.70
CA SER A 470 -20.68 -20.93 -6.36
C SER A 470 -21.06 -20.11 -7.60
N PHE A 471 -20.12 -19.90 -8.53
CA PHE A 471 -20.37 -19.18 -9.78
C PHE A 471 -21.43 -19.87 -10.66
N LEU A 472 -21.30 -21.17 -10.89
CA LEU A 472 -22.24 -21.96 -11.68
C LEU A 472 -23.65 -21.95 -11.09
N SER A 473 -23.77 -22.02 -9.75
CA SER A 473 -25.07 -22.00 -9.06
C SER A 473 -25.84 -20.69 -9.22
N LYS A 474 -25.16 -19.58 -9.53
CA LYS A 474 -25.76 -18.27 -9.79
C LYS A 474 -26.01 -18.02 -11.29
N ALA A 475 -25.53 -18.92 -12.15
CA ALA A 475 -25.67 -18.81 -13.59
C ALA A 475 -26.82 -19.66 -14.13
N GLY A 476 -27.16 -20.76 -13.46
CA GLY A 476 -28.45 -21.44 -13.63
C GLY A 476 -29.56 -20.76 -12.84
#